data_AF-A0A261AMV2-F1
#
_entry.id   AF-A0A261AMV2-F1
#
_cell.length_a   1.000
_cell.length_b   1.000
_cell.length_c   1.000
_cell.angle_alpha   90.00
_cell.angle_beta   90.00
_cell.angle_gamma   90.00
#
_symmetry.space_group_name_H-M   'P 1'
#
loop_
_entity.id
_entity.type
_entity.pdbx_description
1 polymer ?
#
loop_
_entity_poly.entity_id
_entity_poly.type
_entity_poly.pdbx_seq_one_letter_code
_entity_poly.pdbx_strand_id
1 'polypeptide(L)' 'MGNYVNKTENVRIDGVCTESTYYQWFWKTIPLRPDESSNSVTECTKTPCDVNTPITVDCAVAFDEEHLGKME' A
#
# COMPACT_ATOMS: atom_id res chain seq x y z
N MET A 1 -14.52 -13.85 5.07
CA MET A 1 -14.17 -13.20 3.79
C MET A 1 -13.47 -11.89 4.13
N GLY A 2 -12.16 -11.82 3.91
CA GLY A 2 -11.41 -10.57 4.03
C GLY A 2 -11.68 -9.68 2.83
N ASN A 3 -11.66 -8.37 3.03
CA ASN A 3 -11.64 -7.40 1.94
C ASN A 3 -10.19 -7.03 1.67
N TYR A 4 -9.81 -6.81 0.42
CA TYR A 4 -8.48 -6.30 0.08
C TYR A 4 -8.60 -5.12 -0.86
N VAL A 5 -7.77 -4.12 -0.62
CA VAL A 5 -7.59 -2.95 -1.48
C VAL A 5 -6.22 -3.08 -2.11
N ASN A 6 -6.18 -2.97 -3.43
CA ASN A 6 -4.94 -2.87 -4.19
C ASN A 6 -5.03 -1.63 -5.07
N LYS A 7 -4.05 -0.73 -4.95
CA LYS A 7 -3.92 0.46 -5.79
C LYS A 7 -2.50 0.52 -6.32
N THR A 8 -2.34 0.69 -7.63
CA THR A 8 -1.03 0.87 -8.27
C THR A 8 -1.01 2.23 -8.94
N GLU A 9 0.01 3.02 -8.64
CA GLU A 9 0.21 4.35 -9.23
C GLU A 9 1.65 4.47 -9.76
N ASN A 10 1.80 5.16 -10.89
CA ASN A 10 3.11 5.48 -11.43
C ASN A 10 3.55 6.83 -10.87
N VAL A 11 4.53 6.81 -9.98
CA VAL A 11 5.03 7.98 -9.25
C VAL A 11 6.48 8.25 -9.65
N ARG A 12 6.79 9.52 -9.93
CA ARG A 12 8.17 9.95 -10.19
C ARG A 12 8.80 10.44 -8.89
N ILE A 13 9.56 9.57 -8.24
CA ILE A 13 10.28 9.90 -6.99
C ILE A 13 11.70 10.30 -7.38
N ASP A 14 12.15 11.51 -7.02
CA ASP A 14 13.51 12.00 -7.31
C ASP A 14 13.90 11.96 -8.81
N GLY A 15 12.92 12.15 -9.70
CA GLY A 15 13.11 12.08 -11.16
C GLY A 15 13.20 10.66 -11.74
N VAL A 16 13.13 9.62 -10.91
CA VAL A 16 13.07 8.22 -11.33
C VAL A 16 11.61 7.78 -11.46
N CYS A 17 11.26 7.16 -12.59
CA CYS A 17 9.95 6.53 -12.75
C CYS A 17 9.88 5.30 -11.85
N THR A 18 8.90 5.27 -10.96
CA THR A 18 8.62 4.14 -10.08
C THR A 18 7.15 3.83 -10.10
N GLU A 19 6.81 2.58 -10.38
CA GLU A 19 5.50 2.03 -10.16
C GLU A 19 5.40 1.58 -8.70
N SER A 20 4.52 2.24 -7.95
CA SER A 20 4.33 1.98 -6.53
C SER A 20 2.97 1.35 -6.31
N THR A 21 2.94 0.27 -5.54
CA THR A 21 1.70 -0.47 -5.26
C THR A 21 1.41 -0.44 -3.78
N TYR A 22 0.17 -0.09 -3.45
CA TYR A 22 -0.40 -0.09 -2.12
C TYR A 22 -1.31 -1.31 -1.98
N TYR A 23 -0.99 -2.17 -1.02
CA TYR A 23 -1.79 -3.31 -0.62
C TYR A 23 -2.31 -3.07 0.79
N GLN A 24 -3.62 -3.17 0.96
CA GLN A 24 -4.22 -3.16 2.29
C GLN A 24 -5.17 -4.32 2.41
N TRP A 25 -4.90 -5.20 3.36
CA TRP A 25 -5.77 -6.33 3.64
C TRP A 25 -6.56 -6.08 4.92
N PHE A 26 -7.84 -6.44 4.88
CA PHE A 26 -8.74 -6.34 6.02
C PHE A 26 -9.19 -7.73 6.42
N TRP A 27 -8.81 -8.12 7.63
CA TRP A 27 -9.26 -9.35 8.22
C TRP A 27 -10.57 -9.04 8.92
N LYS A 28 -11.68 -9.41 8.29
CA LYS A 28 -12.99 -9.39 8.96
C LYS A 28 -13.04 -10.56 9.94
N THR A 29 -12.28 -10.48 11.02
CA THR A 29 -12.54 -11.30 12.20
C THR A 29 -13.89 -10.84 12.74
N ILE A 30 -14.83 -11.78 12.93
CA ILE A 30 -16.04 -11.47 13.69
C ILE A 30 -15.53 -11.03 15.06
N PRO A 31 -15.70 -9.75 15.42
CA PRO A 31 -15.09 -9.25 16.62
C PRO A 31 -15.77 -9.96 17.80
N LEU A 32 -15.00 -10.68 18.62
CA LEU A 32 -15.51 -11.31 19.84
C LEU A 32 -16.01 -10.26 20.84
N ARG A 33 -15.60 -9.00 20.66
CA ARG A 33 -16.02 -7.83 21.44
C ARG A 33 -16.22 -6.63 20.50
N PRO A 34 -17.23 -5.77 20.73
CA PRO A 34 -17.55 -4.64 19.84
C PRO A 34 -16.44 -3.59 19.65
N ASP A 35 -15.34 -3.68 20.42
CA ASP A 35 -14.18 -2.76 20.40
C ASP A 35 -12.95 -3.36 19.70
N GLU A 36 -13.02 -4.60 19.21
CA GLU A 36 -11.91 -5.20 18.44
C GLU A 36 -11.84 -4.54 17.06
N SER A 37 -10.98 -3.53 16.98
CA SER A 37 -10.63 -2.84 15.74
C SER A 37 -10.27 -3.86 14.66
N SER A 38 -10.78 -3.63 13.44
CA SER A 38 -10.41 -4.46 12.29
C SER A 38 -8.88 -4.47 12.16
N ASN A 39 -8.26 -5.65 12.20
CA ASN A 39 -6.84 -5.78 11.90
C ASN A 39 -6.66 -5.52 10.39
N SER A 40 -6.26 -4.29 10.07
CA SER A 40 -5.71 -3.95 8.76
C SER A 40 -4.20 -4.11 8.81
N VAL A 41 -3.61 -4.65 7.76
CA VAL A 41 -2.17 -4.48 7.52
C VAL A 41 -2.03 -3.86 6.15
N THR A 42 -1.09 -2.94 6.09
CA THR A 42 -0.73 -2.22 4.88
C THR A 42 0.66 -2.68 4.47
N GLU A 43 0.81 -3.02 3.19
CA GLU A 43 2.07 -3.37 2.55
C GLU A 43 2.22 -2.50 1.31
N CYS A 44 3.39 -1.88 1.15
CA CYS A 44 3.69 -1.07 -0.02
C CYS A 44 4.89 -1.63 -0.77
N THR A 45 4.83 -1.56 -2.09
CA THR A 45 5.94 -1.92 -2.96
C THR A 45 6.32 -0.76 -3.85
N LYS A 46 7.59 -0.72 -4.22
CA LYS A 46 8.18 0.24 -5.15
C LYS A 46 8.95 -0.53 -6.21
N THR A 47 8.62 -0.27 -7.46
CA THR A 47 9.19 -0.96 -8.62
C THR A 47 9.70 0.10 -9.59
N PRO A 48 11.01 0.25 -9.81
CA PRO A 48 11.50 1.15 -10.85
C PRO A 48 10.89 0.74 -12.20
N CYS A 49 10.45 1.68 -13.03
CA CYS A 49 9.79 1.35 -14.31
C CYS A 49 10.72 0.57 -15.27
N ASP A 50 12.04 0.71 -15.09
CA ASP A 50 13.07 -0.03 -15.83
C ASP A 50 13.35 -1.44 -15.26
N VAL A 51 12.76 -1.79 -14.12
CA VAL A 51 13.03 -3.02 -13.39
C VAL A 51 11.73 -3.78 -13.17
N ASN A 52 11.71 -5.07 -13.51
CA ASN A 52 10.49 -5.88 -13.43
C ASN A 52 10.28 -6.54 -12.05
N THR A 53 11.03 -6.13 -11.04
CA THR A 53 11.05 -6.74 -9.71
C THR A 53 10.56 -5.74 -8.66
N PRO A 54 9.39 -5.98 -8.04
CA PRO A 54 8.88 -5.12 -6.99
C PRO A 54 9.69 -5.29 -5.71
N ILE A 55 9.93 -4.19 -5.01
CA ILE A 55 10.62 -4.17 -3.73
C ILE A 55 9.62 -3.72 -2.68
N THR A 56 9.36 -4.57 -1.69
CA THR A 56 8.55 -4.18 -0.53
C THR A 56 9.31 -3.15 0.29
N VAL A 57 8.71 -1.98 0.47
CA VAL A 57 9.28 -0.85 1.18
C VAL A 57 8.23 -0.20 2.06
N ASP A 58 8.63 0.70 2.94
CA ASP A 58 7.69 1.51 3.68
C ASP A 58 6.82 2.34 2.71
N CYS A 59 5.55 2.54 3.04
CA CYS A 59 4.65 3.33 2.20
C CYS A 59 5.14 4.76 2.00
N ALA A 60 5.81 5.36 2.99
CA ALA A 60 6.45 6.67 2.89
C ALA A 60 7.62 6.72 1.89
N VAL A 61 8.14 5.55 1.48
CA VAL A 61 9.22 5.42 0.49
C VAL A 61 8.67 5.06 -0.88
N ALA A 62 7.59 4.27 -0.91
CA ALA A 62 6.87 3.92 -2.14
C ALA A 62 6.10 5.12 -2.71
N PHE A 63 5.50 5.95 -1.87
CA PHE A 63 4.65 7.06 -2.26
C PHE A 63 5.15 8.36 -1.63
N ASP A 64 5.10 9.47 -2.37
CA ASP A 64 5.25 10.80 -1.77
C ASP A 64 4.06 11.10 -0.84
N GLU A 65 4.23 12.01 0.11
CA GLU A 65 3.20 12.38 1.09
C GLU A 65 1.87 12.78 0.42
N GLU A 66 1.91 13.43 -0.76
CA GLU A 66 0.71 13.80 -1.52
C GLU A 66 -0.07 12.58 -2.03
N HIS A 67 0.63 11.51 -2.41
CA HIS A 67 0.01 10.29 -2.92
C HIS A 67 -0.51 9.42 -1.78
N LEU A 68 0.22 9.35 -0.66
CA LEU A 68 -0.24 8.69 0.57
C LEU A 68 -1.57 9.24 1.08
N GLY A 69 -1.71 10.57 1.14
CA GLY A 69 -2.95 11.22 1.60
C GLY A 69 -4.18 10.96 0.72
N LYS A 70 -4.01 10.40 -0.49
CA LYS A 70 -5.11 9.98 -1.38
C LYS A 70 -5.43 8.47 -1.26
N MET A 71 -4.62 7.71 -0.52
CA MET A 71 -4.75 6.26 -0.39
C MET A 71 -5.39 5.83 0.92
N GLU A 72 -5.21 6.62 1.99
CA GLU A 72 -5.91 6.52 3.28
C GLU A 72 -7.36 7.05 3.22
#